data_AF-A0AAW4WX34-F1
#
_entry.id   AF-A0AAW4WX34-F1
#
_cell.length_a   1.000
_cell.length_b   1.000
_cell.length_c   1.000
_cell.angle_alpha   90.00
_cell.angle_beta   90.00
_cell.angle_gamma   90.00
#
_symmetry.space_group_name_H-M   'P 1'
#
loop_
_entity.id
_entity.type
_entity.pdbx_description
1 polymer ?
#
loop_
_entity_poly.entity_id
_entity_poly.type
_entity_poly.pdbx_seq_one_letter_code
_entity_poly.pdbx_strand_id
1 'polypeptide(L)'
;EGTLAERMNKMVTDLNVASNKGLSERFDSTIGAGTVLMPFGGKRQLTPNMAMVAKLPVFGETTTASAMAWGFNPYIMSKNQFTGAY
;
A
#
# COMPACT_ATOMS: atom_id res chain seq x y z
N GLU A 1 9.63 2.36 -27.43
CA GLU A 1 11.07 2.62 -27.25
C GLU A 1 11.27 4.12 -27.00
N GLY A 2 12.40 4.53 -26.43
CA GLY A 2 12.67 5.92 -26.03
C GLY A 2 13.92 6.04 -25.16
N THR A 3 14.40 7.26 -24.95
CA THR A 3 15.52 7.58 -24.06
C THR A 3 15.20 7.21 -22.60
N LEU A 4 16.21 7.10 -21.73
CA LEU A 4 15.99 6.84 -20.31
C LEU A 4 15.06 7.88 -19.67
N ALA A 5 15.25 9.15 -20.01
CA ALA A 5 14.43 10.25 -19.50
C ALA A 5 12.95 10.08 -19.89
N GLU A 6 12.68 9.73 -21.16
CA GLU A 6 11.31 9.47 -21.64
C GLU A 6 10.68 8.26 -20.95
N ARG A 7 11.45 7.18 -20.76
CA ARG A 7 10.97 5.97 -20.07
C ARG A 7 10.68 6.24 -18.59
N MET A 8 11.53 7.02 -17.91
CA MET A 8 11.29 7.43 -16.52
C MET A 8 10.08 8.33 -16.40
N ASN A 9 9.95 9.35 -17.25
CA ASN A 9 8.78 10.23 -17.27
C ASN A 9 7.51 9.39 -17.46
N LYS A 10 7.49 8.50 -18.46
CA LYS A 10 6.36 7.61 -18.70
C LYS A 10 6.01 6.76 -17.48
N MET A 11 7.01 6.18 -16.80
CA MET A 11 6.81 5.37 -15.60
C MET A 11 6.18 6.17 -14.46
N VAL A 12 6.71 7.37 -14.13
CA VAL A 12 6.20 8.16 -13.00
C VAL A 12 4.86 8.82 -13.27
N THR A 13 4.47 8.98 -14.54
CA THR A 13 3.14 9.45 -14.96
C THR A 13 2.09 8.33 -15.06
N ASP A 14 2.52 7.06 -15.02
CA ASP A 14 1.60 5.92 -15.11
C ASP A 14 0.77 5.84 -13.82
N LEU A 15 -0.55 5.74 -13.96
CA LEU A 15 -1.48 5.64 -12.83
C LEU A 15 -1.16 4.46 -11.91
N ASN A 16 -0.62 3.36 -12.43
CA ASN A 16 -0.25 2.18 -11.65
C ASN A 16 0.95 2.43 -10.72
N VAL A 17 1.72 3.49 -10.94
CA VAL A 17 2.93 3.83 -10.18
C VAL A 17 2.83 5.22 -9.53
N ALA A 18 1.84 6.01 -9.92
CA ALA A 18 1.60 7.36 -9.40
C ALA A 18 1.41 7.38 -7.87
N SER A 19 1.62 8.56 -7.27
CA SER A 19 1.48 8.72 -5.82
C SER A 19 0.04 8.54 -5.35
N ASN A 20 -0.17 7.59 -4.45
CA ASN A 20 -1.48 7.35 -3.81
C ASN A 20 -1.73 8.22 -2.56
N LYS A 21 -0.84 9.18 -2.28
CA LYS A 21 -0.92 10.02 -1.07
C LYS A 21 -2.24 10.76 -0.94
N GLY A 22 -2.68 11.44 -2.00
CA GLY A 22 -3.93 12.23 -1.96
C GLY A 22 -5.19 11.38 -1.79
N LEU A 23 -5.17 10.10 -2.16
CA LEU A 23 -6.25 9.17 -1.87
C LEU A 23 -6.18 8.70 -0.41
N SER A 24 -4.99 8.30 0.05
CA SER A 24 -4.77 7.80 1.40
C SER A 24 -5.05 8.84 2.49
N GLU A 25 -4.82 10.12 2.23
CA GLU A 25 -5.10 11.22 3.19
C GLU A 25 -6.61 11.46 3.42
N ARG A 26 -7.48 10.90 2.56
CA ARG A 26 -8.93 11.00 2.75
C ARG A 26 -9.48 10.01 3.77
N PHE A 27 -8.68 9.02 4.17
CA PHE A 27 -9.08 7.99 5.14
C PHE A 27 -8.48 8.30 6.51
N ASP A 28 -9.30 8.23 7.55
CA ASP A 28 -8.83 8.32 8.93
C ASP A 28 -8.14 7.00 9.33
N SER A 29 -6.87 7.11 9.71
CA SER A 29 -6.03 5.99 10.12
C SER A 29 -5.92 5.84 11.64
N THR A 30 -6.62 6.65 12.42
CA THR A 30 -6.49 6.71 13.88
C THR A 30 -7.75 6.24 14.63
N ILE A 31 -8.85 6.04 13.91
CA ILE A 31 -10.13 5.63 14.49
C ILE A 31 -9.98 4.36 15.34
N GLY A 32 -10.49 4.40 16.58
CA GLY A 32 -10.46 3.29 17.52
C GLY A 32 -9.12 3.05 18.23
N ALA A 33 -8.09 3.89 18.02
CA ALA A 33 -6.78 3.82 18.70
C ALA A 33 -6.07 2.44 18.62
N GLY A 34 -6.45 1.62 17.64
CA GLY A 34 -5.91 0.28 17.42
C GLY A 34 -4.81 0.23 16.37
N THR A 35 -4.64 1.28 15.57
CA THR A 35 -3.69 1.30 14.45
C THR A 35 -2.24 1.17 14.93
N VAL A 36 -1.53 0.23 14.34
CA VAL A 36 -0.09 0.00 14.60
C VAL A 36 0.74 0.68 13.51
N LEU A 37 0.31 0.61 12.25
CA LEU A 37 0.99 1.22 11.11
C LEU A 37 0.16 2.39 10.57
N MET A 38 0.69 3.61 10.69
CA MET A 38 0.14 4.79 9.98
C MET A 38 0.30 4.63 8.47
N PRO A 39 -0.52 5.23 7.61
CA PRO A 39 -0.44 5.01 6.16
C PRO A 39 0.92 5.42 5.57
N PHE A 40 1.58 6.41 6.16
CA PHE A 40 2.94 6.83 5.82
C PHE A 40 3.84 6.87 7.05
N GLY A 41 5.06 6.37 6.90
CA GLY A 41 6.09 6.34 7.94
C GLY A 41 7.17 7.41 7.78
N GLY A 42 8.10 7.39 8.73
CA GLY A 42 9.27 8.26 8.78
C GLY A 42 8.97 9.66 9.30
N LYS A 43 10.04 10.42 9.56
CA LYS A 43 9.98 11.79 10.12
C LYS A 43 9.12 12.75 9.28
N ARG A 44 9.03 12.51 7.97
CA ARG A 44 8.28 13.34 7.02
C ARG A 44 6.93 12.75 6.60
N GLN A 45 6.56 11.56 7.09
CA GLN A 45 5.31 10.88 6.70
C GLN A 45 5.17 10.75 5.17
N LEU A 46 6.23 10.29 4.50
CA LEU A 46 6.26 10.15 3.03
C LEU A 46 6.46 8.71 2.56
N THR A 47 6.89 7.80 3.44
CA THR A 47 7.17 6.42 3.08
C THR A 47 5.88 5.60 3.22
N PRO A 48 5.26 5.11 2.13
CA PRO A 48 4.04 4.32 2.22
C PRO A 48 4.31 2.98 2.93
N ASN A 49 3.33 2.50 3.70
CA ASN A 49 3.37 1.16 4.28
C ASN A 49 2.83 0.11 3.31
N MET A 50 3.38 -1.11 3.39
CA MET A 50 3.05 -2.23 2.49
C MET A 50 1.82 -3.03 2.95
N ALA A 51 1.38 -2.81 4.19
CA ALA A 51 0.28 -3.52 4.82
C ALA A 51 -0.46 -2.59 5.79
N MET A 52 -1.72 -2.91 6.05
CA MET A 52 -2.49 -2.37 7.16
C MET A 52 -2.30 -3.29 8.37
N VAL A 53 -2.07 -2.70 9.55
CA VAL A 53 -1.93 -3.45 10.80
C VAL A 53 -2.66 -2.72 11.92
N ALA A 54 -3.55 -3.43 12.61
CA ALA A 54 -4.31 -2.93 13.75
C ALA A 54 -4.39 -3.98 14.86
N LYS A 55 -4.32 -3.53 16.12
CA LYS A 55 -4.52 -4.39 17.30
C LYS A 55 -5.95 -4.93 17.34
N LEU A 56 -6.11 -6.15 17.86
CA LEU A 56 -7.45 -6.71 18.09
C LEU A 56 -8.17 -5.93 19.21
N PRO A 57 -9.47 -5.64 19.06
CA PRO A 57 -10.25 -4.95 20.09
C PRO A 57 -10.49 -5.90 21.27
N VAL A 58 -9.85 -5.63 22.41
CA VAL A 58 -10.04 -6.37 23.66
C VAL A 58 -10.29 -5.39 24.82
N PHE A 59 -10.81 -5.91 25.93
CA PHE A 59 -10.76 -5.16 27.19
C PHE A 59 -9.30 -5.07 27.67
N GLY A 60 -8.83 -3.85 27.94
CA GLY A 60 -7.44 -3.61 28.35
C GLY A 60 -6.46 -3.54 27.17
N GLU A 61 -5.26 -4.07 27.37
CA GLU A 61 -4.19 -4.03 26.36
C GLU A 61 -3.94 -5.39 25.71
N THR A 62 -3.44 -5.38 24.48
CA THR A 62 -3.04 -6.58 23.75
C THR A 62 -1.85 -6.31 22.86
N THR A 63 -1.01 -7.33 22.67
CA THR A 63 0.06 -7.37 21.68
C THR A 63 -0.36 -8.11 20.40
N THR A 64 -1.59 -8.63 20.34
CA THR A 64 -2.12 -9.33 19.18
C THR A 64 -2.69 -8.35 18.17
N ALA A 65 -2.36 -8.53 16.89
CA ALA A 65 -2.79 -7.68 15.80
C ALA A 65 -3.35 -8.48 14.62
N SER A 66 -4.24 -7.84 13.86
CA SER A 66 -4.63 -8.25 12.51
C SER A 66 -3.81 -7.47 11.49
N ALA A 67 -3.37 -8.16 10.44
CA ALA A 67 -2.62 -7.57 9.34
C ALA A 67 -3.30 -7.91 8.01
N MET A 68 -3.35 -6.95 7.10
CA MET A 68 -3.88 -7.10 5.75
C MET A 68 -2.90 -6.52 4.73
N ALA A 69 -2.53 -7.32 3.75
CA ALA A 69 -1.82 -6.89 2.56
C ALA A 69 -2.61 -7.34 1.33
N TRP A 70 -2.39 -6.69 0.20
CA TRP A 70 -3.02 -7.02 -1.07
C TRP A 70 -1.98 -6.95 -2.19
N GLY A 71 -2.20 -7.74 -3.24
CA GLY A 71 -1.35 -7.76 -4.42
C GLY A 71 -2.03 -8.48 -5.56
N PHE A 72 -2.00 -7.87 -6.75
CA PHE A 72 -2.54 -8.47 -7.96
C PHE A 72 -1.84 -7.86 -9.18
N ASN A 73 -1.42 -8.71 -10.13
CA ASN A 73 -0.85 -8.26 -11.40
C ASN A 73 -1.73 -8.71 -12.58
N PRO A 74 -2.56 -7.81 -13.15
CA PRO A 74 -3.46 -8.18 -14.24
C PRO A 74 -2.73 -8.66 -15.49
N TYR A 75 -1.52 -8.16 -15.76
CA TYR A 75 -0.75 -8.48 -16.96
C TYR A 75 -0.12 -9.87 -16.92
N ILE A 76 0.23 -10.36 -15.73
CA ILE A 76 0.72 -11.74 -15.55
C ILE A 76 -0.49 -12.67 -15.56
N MET A 77 -1.54 -12.32 -14.82
CA MET A 77 -2.78 -13.10 -14.74
C MET A 77 -3.42 -13.33 -16.12
N SER A 78 -3.45 -12.32 -17.00
CA SER A 78 -4.00 -12.44 -18.34
C SER A 78 -3.17 -13.32 -19.28
N LYS A 79 -1.86 -13.47 -19.02
CA LYS A 79 -0.96 -14.28 -19.84
C LYS A 79 -0.94 -15.73 -19.41
N ASN A 80 -0.93 -15.97 -18.09
CA ASN A 80 -0.96 -17.30 -17.51
C ASN A 80 -1.55 -17.21 -16.10
N GLN A 81 -2.73 -17.82 -15.93
CA GLN A 81 -3.47 -17.78 -14.67
C GLN A 81 -2.76 -18.54 -13.54
N PHE A 82 -2.03 -19.61 -13.85
CA PHE A 82 -1.28 -20.37 -12.84
C PHE A 82 -0.11 -19.55 -12.30
N THR A 83 0.66 -18.92 -13.19
CA THR A 83 1.78 -18.05 -12.78
C THR A 83 1.30 -16.75 -12.15
N GLY A 84 0.17 -16.19 -12.60
CA GLY A 84 -0.38 -14.96 -12.04
C GLY A 84 -1.04 -15.10 -10.67
N ALA A 85 -1.44 -16.32 -10.31
CA ALA A 85 -2.05 -16.63 -9.01
C ALA A 85 -1.03 -17.02 -7.93
N TYR A 86 0.18 -17.44 -8.33
CA TYR A 86 1.28 -17.83 -7.44
C TYR A 86 2.11 -16.62 -7.03
#